data_AF-A0A847UQH8-F1
#
_entry.id   AF-A0A847UQH8-F1
#
_cell.length_a   1.000
_cell.length_b   1.000
_cell.length_c   1.000
_cell.angle_alpha   90.00
_cell.angle_beta   90.00
_cell.angle_gamma   90.00
#
_symmetry.space_group_name_H-M   'P 1'
#
loop_
_entity.id
_entity.type
_entity.pdbx_description
1 polymer ?
#
loop_
_entity_poly.entity_id
_entity_poly.type
_entity_poly.pdbx_seq_one_letter_code
_entity_poly.pdbx_strand_id
1 'polypeptide(L)' 'MAAINDGVDMAEHCSTCDRETPHAVRVQIQTESDKRENAAFSREPYRVSECQLCGTTTSTRMNNA' A
#
# COMPACT_ATOMS: atom_id res chain seq x y z
N MET A 1 -15.09 -15.33 -2.71
CA MET A 1 -13.95 -14.88 -3.52
C MET A 1 -13.67 -13.44 -3.12
N ALA A 2 -12.59 -13.21 -2.37
CA ALA A 2 -12.19 -11.87 -1.95
C ALA A 2 -11.76 -11.10 -3.20
N ALA A 3 -12.42 -9.97 -3.47
CA ALA A 3 -11.98 -9.04 -4.51
C ALA A 3 -10.62 -8.48 -4.10
N ILE A 4 -9.54 -9.15 -4.52
CA ILE A 4 -8.26 -8.49 -4.62
C ILE A 4 -8.46 -7.46 -5.72
N ASN A 5 -8.49 -6.18 -5.33
CA ASN A 5 -8.38 -5.12 -6.30
C ASN A 5 -7.02 -5.33 -6.95
N ASP A 6 -7.04 -5.73 -8.21
CA ASP A 6 -5.88 -5.78 -9.09
C ASP A 6 -5.22 -4.40 -8.97
N GLY A 7 -4.04 -4.37 -8.35
CA GLY A 7 -3.38 -3.11 -8.02
C GLY A 7 -3.16 -2.31 -9.29
N VAL A 8 -3.55 -1.05 -9.30
CA VAL A 8 -3.41 -0.23 -10.52
C VAL A 8 -1.92 -0.05 -10.76
N ASP A 9 -1.44 -0.47 -11.94
CA ASP A 9 -0.11 -0.15 -12.40
C ASP A 9 -0.05 1.34 -12.75
N MET A 10 0.75 2.08 -12.00
CA MET A 10 0.98 3.51 -12.20
C MET A 10 2.47 3.75 -12.39
N ALA A 11 2.84 4.59 -13.35
CA ALA A 11 4.22 5.04 -13.47
C ALA A 11 4.53 5.99 -12.31
N GLU A 12 5.42 5.57 -11.42
CA GLU A 12 5.92 6.39 -10.31
C GLU A 12 7.44 6.39 -10.30
N HIS A 13 8.03 7.44 -9.73
CA HIS A 13 9.47 7.50 -9.56
C HIS A 13 9.94 6.49 -8.50
N CYS A 14 10.79 5.55 -8.91
CA CYS A 14 11.40 4.59 -8.00
C CYS A 14 12.71 5.15 -7.46
N SER A 15 12.83 5.32 -6.14
CA SER A 15 14.07 5.74 -5.48
C SER A 15 15.22 4.75 -5.65
N THR A 16 14.92 3.47 -5.92
CA THR A 16 15.93 2.43 -6.15
C THR A 16 16.41 2.40 -7.61
N CYS A 17 15.52 2.64 -8.57
CA CYS A 17 15.89 2.67 -9.99
C CYS A 17 16.29 4.06 -10.49
N ASP A 18 16.06 5.10 -9.68
CA ASP A 18 16.28 6.51 -10.01
C ASP A 18 15.56 6.96 -11.30
N ARG A 19 14.40 6.36 -11.58
CA ARG A 19 13.63 6.61 -12.81
C ARG A 19 12.14 6.33 -12.61
N GLU A 20 11.33 6.76 -13.56
CA GLU A 20 9.92 6.39 -13.63
C GLU A 20 9.77 4.92 -14.03
N THR A 21 9.07 4.16 -13.19
CA THR A 21 8.86 2.73 -13.39
C THR A 21 7.40 2.38 -13.10
N PRO A 22 6.86 1.33 -13.74
CA PRO A 22 5.55 0.82 -13.36
C PRO A 22 5.59 0.30 -11.91
N HIS A 23 4.75 0.88 -11.07
CA HIS A 23 4.52 0.45 -9.69
C HIS A 23 3.11 -0.10 -9.58
N ALA A 24 2.96 -1.28 -8.99
CA ALA A 24 1.67 -1.83 -8.61
C ALA A 24 1.22 -1.16 -7.31
N VAL A 25 0.21 -0.30 -7.40
CA VAL A 25 -0.33 0.44 -6.25
C VAL A 25 -1.60 -0.25 -5.76
N ARG A 26 -1.59 -0.69 -4.50
CA ARG A 26 -2.74 -1.31 -3.85
C ARG A 26 -3.03 -0.66 -2.50
N VAL A 27 -4.30 -0.60 -2.13
CA VAL A 27 -4.72 -0.16 -0.80
C VAL A 27 -4.91 -1.37 0.08
N GLN A 28 -4.13 -1.45 1.15
CA GLN A 28 -4.24 -2.50 2.16
C GLN A 28 -4.75 -1.90 3.46
N ILE A 29 -5.85 -2.44 3.98
CA ILE A 29 -6.34 -2.07 5.31
C ILE A 29 -5.59 -2.92 6.32
N GLN A 30 -4.73 -2.29 7.13
CA GLN A 30 -4.07 -2.97 8.24
C GLN A 30 -4.77 -2.61 9.55
N THR A 31 -4.85 -3.57 10.45
CA THR A 31 -5.39 -3.36 11.79
C THR A 31 -4.21 -3.20 12.73
N GLU A 32 -3.97 -1.98 13.23
CA GLU A 32 -2.81 -1.70 14.10
C GLU A 32 -3.04 -2.10 15.57
N SER A 33 -4.21 -2.63 15.94
CA SER A 33 -4.55 -2.99 17.32
C SER A 33 -4.91 -4.48 17.50
N ASP A 34 -4.09 -5.18 18.29
CA ASP A 34 -4.32 -6.55 18.77
C ASP A 34 -5.34 -6.63 19.94
N LYS A 35 -5.76 -5.48 20.49
CA LYS A 35 -6.70 -5.41 21.61
C LYS A 35 -8.15 -5.45 21.13
N ARG A 36 -8.81 -6.58 21.40
CA ARG A 36 -10.21 -6.95 21.07
C ARG A 36 -11.29 -5.89 21.36
N GLU A 37 -11.01 -4.88 22.18
CA GLU A 37 -11.99 -3.91 22.67
C GLU A 37 -12.08 -2.63 21.79
N ASN A 38 -11.09 -2.35 20.93
CA ASN A 38 -11.09 -1.18 20.03
C ASN A 38 -10.65 -1.49 18.58
N ALA A 39 -10.36 -2.76 18.25
CA ALA A 39 -9.87 -3.20 16.94
C ALA A 39 -10.79 -2.82 15.75
N ALA A 40 -12.08 -2.57 16.01
CA ALA A 40 -13.01 -2.15 14.97
C ALA A 40 -12.75 -0.74 14.44
N PHE A 41 -12.12 0.14 15.23
CA PHE A 41 -11.89 1.57 14.93
C PHE A 41 -10.46 1.89 14.46
N SER A 42 -9.49 0.98 14.63
CA SER A 42 -8.08 1.17 14.21
C SER A 42 -7.76 0.46 12.88
N ARG A 43 -8.67 0.57 11.91
CA ARG A 43 -8.48 0.08 10.55
C ARG A 43 -7.95 1.21 9.70
N GLU A 44 -6.64 1.30 9.60
CA GLU A 44 -6.00 2.33 8.81
C GLU A 44 -5.70 1.84 7.39
N PRO A 45 -6.11 2.61 6.35
CA PRO A 45 -5.73 2.32 4.98
C PRO A 45 -4.26 2.71 4.75
N TYR A 46 -3.50 1.75 4.24
CA TYR A 46 -2.14 1.93 3.75
C TYR A 46 -2.16 1.86 2.23
N ARG A 47 -1.56 2.85 1.60
CA ARG A 47 -1.16 2.76 0.20
C ARG A 47 0.13 1.98 0.13
N VAL A 48 0.13 0.84 -0.53
CA VAL A 48 1.32 0.03 -0.78
C VAL A 48 1.65 0.12 -2.26
N SER A 49 2.80 0.68 -2.62
CA SER A 49 3.31 0.72 -3.98
C SER A 49 4.50 -0.22 -4.12
N GLU A 50 4.46 -1.11 -5.10
CA GLU A 50 5.53 -2.08 -5.37
C GLU A 50 6.09 -1.87 -6.78
N CYS A 51 7.38 -1.54 -6.88
CA CYS A 51 8.06 -1.39 -8.16
C CYS A 51 8.11 -2.73 -8.90
N GLN A 52 7.51 -2.79 -10.09
CA GLN A 52 7.51 -4.00 -10.92
C GLN A 52 8.86 -4.27 -11.62
N LEU A 53 9.84 -3.36 -11.48
CA LEU A 53 11.19 -3.55 -12.04
C LEU A 53 12.20 -4.07 -11.02
N CYS A 54 12.25 -3.49 -9.81
CA CYS A 54 13.22 -3.89 -8.78
C CYS A 54 12.58 -4.58 -7.57
N GLY A 55 11.25 -4.61 -7.45
CA GLY A 55 10.53 -5.20 -6.33
C GLY A 55 10.46 -4.32 -5.07
N THR A 56 10.98 -3.08 -5.12
CA THR A 56 10.94 -2.17 -3.96
C THR A 56 9.49 -1.86 -3.60
N THR A 57 9.11 -2.18 -2.36
CA THR A 57 7.77 -1.92 -1.83
C THR A 57 7.80 -0.76 -0.84
N THR A 58 6.95 0.23 -1.04
CA THR A 58 6.76 1.37 -0.14
C THR A 58 5.34 1.32 0.40
N SER A 59 5.19 1.45 1.72
CA SER A 59 3.87 1.58 2.35
C SER A 59 3.73 2.96 2.98
N THR A 60 2.62 3.63 2.70
CA THR A 60 2.33 4.97 3.20
C THR A 60 0.94 4.98 3.82
N ARG A 61 0.86 5.34 5.10
CA ARG A 61 -0.40 5.49 5.82
C ARG A 61 -1.18 6.66 5.22
N MET A 62 -2.43 6.43 4.81
CA MET A 62 -3.26 7.47 4.17
C MET A 62 -4.06 8.33 5.18
N ASN A 63 -3.91 8.09 6.49
CA ASN A 63 -4.72 8.71 7.54
C ASN A 63 -4.04 9.93 8.20
N ASN A 64 -3.49 10.85 7.40
CA ASN A 64 -3.00 12.14 7.92
C ASN A 64 -3.77 13.26 7.21
N ALA A 65 -5.01 13.49 7.69
CA ALA A 65 -5.85 14.64 7.37
C ALA A 65 -5.92 15.56 8.58
#